data_AF-A0A958FZN5-F1
#
_entry.id   AF-A0A958FZN5-F1
#
_cell.length_a   1.000
_cell.length_b   1.000
_cell.length_c   1.000
_cell.angle_alpha   90.00
_cell.angle_beta   90.00
_cell.angle_gamma   90.00
#
_symmetry.space_group_name_H-M   'P 1'
#
loop_
_entity.id
_entity.type
_entity.pdbx_description
1 polymer ?
#
loop_
_entity_poly.entity_id
_entity_poly.type
_entity_poly.pdbx_seq_one_letter_code
_entity_poly.pdbx_strand_id
1 'polypeptide(L)'
;MSEYYADFISGAGLSDDFFHFSYLEPVAVRAAIEKAVERVVPAAVLDELDALNADLGTQVARNLKSLRSGGCAAVITGQQLGFLGGPLLTLYKIVSCIQTARTLSEES
;
A
#
# COMPACT_ATOMS: atom_id res chain seq x y z
N MET A 1 -24.55 6.85 3.38
CA MET A 1 -23.07 6.98 3.49
C MET A 1 -22.78 7.34 4.93
N SER A 2 -21.76 6.75 5.57
CA SER A 2 -21.38 7.13 6.94
C SER A 2 -20.82 8.56 6.94
N GLU A 3 -21.19 9.36 7.94
CA GLU A 3 -20.69 10.73 8.13
C GLU A 3 -19.15 10.74 8.28
N TYR A 4 -18.60 9.83 9.08
CA TYR A 4 -17.15 9.65 9.21
C TYR A 4 -16.42 9.37 7.89
N TYR A 5 -17.05 8.62 6.97
CA TYR A 5 -16.45 8.35 5.68
C TYR A 5 -16.46 9.59 4.77
N ALA A 6 -17.52 10.40 4.84
CA ALA A 6 -17.60 11.66 4.12
C ALA A 6 -16.58 12.67 4.67
N ASP A 7 -16.42 12.75 5.99
CA ASP A 7 -15.42 13.57 6.67
C ASP A 7 -14.00 13.16 6.26
N PHE A 8 -13.69 11.86 6.26
CA PHE A 8 -12.39 11.36 5.81
C PHE A 8 -12.09 11.71 4.35
N ILE A 9 -13.06 11.57 3.45
CA ILE A 9 -12.84 11.87 2.02
C ILE A 9 -12.64 13.38 1.79
N SER A 10 -13.35 14.19 2.57
CA SER A 10 -13.31 15.65 2.43
C SER A 10 -12.18 16.31 3.21
N GLY A 11 -11.48 15.57 4.09
CA GLY A 11 -10.49 16.13 5.01
C GLY A 11 -11.12 17.08 6.03
N ALA A 12 -12.40 16.87 6.35
CA ALA A 12 -13.17 17.70 7.28
C ALA A 12 -13.44 16.95 8.60
N GLY A 13 -13.93 17.68 9.59
CA GLY A 13 -14.51 17.11 10.81
C GLY A 13 -13.48 16.36 11.67
N LEU A 14 -13.90 15.22 12.22
CA LEU A 14 -13.15 14.46 13.22
C LEU A 14 -12.00 13.60 12.63
N SER A 15 -11.76 13.64 11.32
CA SER A 15 -10.81 12.73 10.67
C SER A 15 -9.37 12.87 11.18
N ASP A 16 -8.95 14.08 11.55
CA ASP A 16 -7.61 14.35 12.11
C ASP A 16 -7.37 13.66 13.47
N ASP A 17 -8.44 13.37 14.22
CA ASP A 17 -8.33 12.70 15.53
C ASP A 17 -8.10 11.18 15.39
N PHE A 18 -8.39 10.59 14.22
CA PHE A 18 -8.35 9.13 14.01
C PHE A 18 -7.20 8.68 13.10
N PHE A 19 -6.68 9.54 12.23
CA PHE A 19 -5.63 9.19 11.27
C PHE A 19 -4.31 9.91 11.59
N HIS A 20 -3.19 9.23 11.37
CA HIS A 20 -1.86 9.77 11.69
C HIS A 20 -1.44 10.92 10.76
N PHE A 21 -2.05 11.01 9.58
CA PHE A 21 -1.82 12.05 8.59
C PHE A 21 -2.99 12.12 7.61
N SER A 22 -3.20 13.29 6.99
CA SER A 22 -4.14 13.47 5.88
C SER A 22 -3.47 13.13 4.55
N TYR A 23 -4.13 12.31 3.72
CA TYR A 23 -3.65 11.99 2.37
C TYR A 23 -3.87 13.14 1.37
N LEU A 24 -4.68 14.14 1.73
CA LEU A 24 -4.92 15.33 0.92
C LEU A 24 -3.76 16.34 1.01
N GLU A 25 -2.89 16.18 2.01
CA GLU A 25 -1.74 17.05 2.26
C GLU A 25 -0.44 16.40 1.72
N PRO A 26 0.11 16.86 0.57
CA PRO A 26 1.24 16.20 -0.07
C PRO A 26 2.49 16.09 0.81
N VAL A 27 2.72 17.12 1.65
CA VAL A 27 3.84 17.14 2.61
C VAL A 27 3.69 16.02 3.64
N ALA A 28 2.47 15.76 4.11
CA ALA A 28 2.20 14.73 5.10
C ALA A 28 2.33 13.32 4.49
N VAL A 29 1.90 13.14 3.23
CA VAL A 29 2.10 11.90 2.46
C VAL A 29 3.60 11.61 2.30
N ARG A 30 4.40 12.61 1.91
CA ARG A 30 5.85 12.45 1.76
C ARG A 30 6.51 12.04 3.07
N ALA A 31 6.20 12.70 4.18
CA ALA A 31 6.72 12.33 5.50
C ALA A 31 6.32 10.89 5.89
N ALA A 32 5.11 10.45 5.54
CA ALA A 32 4.67 9.08 5.78
C ALA A 32 5.46 8.05 4.93
N ILE A 33 5.81 8.39 3.68
CA ILE A 33 6.63 7.54 2.80
C ILE A 33 8.05 7.45 3.34
N GLU A 34 8.67 8.58 3.71
CA GLU A 34 10.01 8.62 4.30
C GLU A 34 10.10 7.71 5.54
N LYS A 35 9.10 7.79 6.42
CA LYS A 35 8.99 6.89 7.58
C LYS A 35 8.75 5.41 7.19
N ALA A 36 8.02 5.16 6.11
CA ALA A 36 7.76 3.80 5.64
C ALA A 36 9.02 3.15 5.04
N VAL A 37 9.86 3.93 4.37
CA VAL A 37 11.15 3.49 3.79
C VAL A 37 12.13 2.99 4.86
N GLU A 38 12.07 3.55 6.06
CA GLU A 38 12.90 3.14 7.21
C GLU A 38 12.48 1.79 7.81
N ARG A 39 11.31 1.25 7.45
CA ARG A 39 10.81 0.00 8.03
C ARG A 39 11.58 -1.20 7.49
N VAL A 40 12.09 -2.00 8.42
CA VAL A 40 12.75 -3.28 8.09
C VAL A 40 11.72 -4.39 8.06
N VAL A 41 11.62 -5.08 6.93
CA VAL A 41 10.83 -6.32 6.82
C VAL A 41 11.65 -7.48 7.38
N PRO A 42 11.12 -8.30 8.31
CA PRO A 42 11.85 -9.44 8.85
C PRO A 42 12.28 -10.42 7.75
N ALA A 43 13.51 -10.93 7.83
CA ALA A 43 14.05 -11.87 6.83
C ALA A 43 13.15 -13.09 6.61
N ALA A 44 12.59 -13.67 7.67
CA ALA A 44 11.67 -14.80 7.57
C ALA A 44 10.42 -14.50 6.74
N VAL A 45 9.92 -13.26 6.77
CA VAL A 45 8.78 -12.84 5.94
C VAL A 45 9.21 -12.71 4.48
N LEU A 46 10.39 -12.16 4.22
CA LEU A 46 10.93 -12.04 2.86
C LEU A 46 11.18 -13.41 2.23
N ASP A 47 11.71 -14.36 3.00
CA ASP A 47 11.98 -15.72 2.53
C ASP A 47 10.67 -16.45 2.19
N GLU A 48 9.64 -16.30 3.02
CA GLU A 48 8.31 -16.87 2.74
C GLU A 48 7.65 -16.20 1.52
N LEU A 49 7.80 -14.89 1.36
CA LEU A 49 7.32 -14.19 0.17
C LEU A 49 8.04 -14.66 -1.09
N ASP A 50 9.34 -14.89 -1.05
CA ASP A 50 10.08 -15.46 -2.18
C ASP A 50 9.56 -16.88 -2.52
N ALA A 51 9.32 -17.71 -1.51
CA ALA A 51 8.80 -19.07 -1.70
C ALA A 51 7.38 -19.09 -2.29
N LEU A 52 6.46 -18.27 -1.75
CA LEU A 52 5.07 -18.19 -2.22
C LEU A 52 4.94 -17.64 -3.64
N ASN A 53 5.94 -16.87 -4.10
CA ASN A 53 5.92 -16.20 -5.39
C ASN A 53 6.97 -16.74 -6.37
N ALA A 54 7.59 -17.90 -6.09
CA ALA A 54 8.69 -18.46 -6.87
C ALA A 54 8.35 -18.66 -8.36
N ASP A 55 7.11 -19.05 -8.64
CA ASP A 55 6.62 -19.31 -10.00
C ASP A 55 5.98 -18.08 -10.67
N LEU A 56 6.03 -16.90 -10.03
CA LEU A 56 5.48 -15.67 -10.60
C LEU A 56 6.50 -14.94 -11.51
N GLY A 57 5.97 -14.03 -12.33
CA GLY A 57 6.75 -13.34 -13.36
C GLY A 57 7.85 -12.40 -12.81
N THR A 58 8.74 -11.99 -13.71
CA THR A 58 9.95 -11.19 -13.39
C THR A 58 9.68 -9.84 -12.70
N GLN A 59 8.48 -9.28 -12.84
CA GLN A 59 8.10 -8.07 -12.11
C GLN A 59 7.96 -8.32 -10.61
N VAL A 60 7.43 -9.48 -10.20
CA VAL A 60 7.30 -9.83 -8.78
C VAL A 60 8.68 -10.02 -8.16
N ALA A 61 9.57 -10.75 -8.83
CA ALA A 61 10.96 -10.92 -8.39
C ALA A 61 11.71 -9.58 -8.24
N ARG A 62 11.49 -8.62 -9.15
CA ARG A 62 12.06 -7.26 -9.04
C ARG A 62 11.52 -6.51 -7.82
N ASN A 63 10.21 -6.60 -7.55
CA ASN A 63 9.61 -5.95 -6.40
C ASN A 63 10.11 -6.56 -5.07
N LEU A 64 10.22 -7.89 -4.98
CA LEU A 64 10.75 -8.58 -3.80
C LEU A 64 12.22 -8.26 -3.57
N LYS A 65 13.02 -8.14 -4.64
CA LYS A 65 14.41 -7.67 -4.54
C LYS A 65 14.49 -6.25 -3.97
N SER A 66 13.63 -5.34 -4.42
CA SER A 66 13.55 -3.97 -3.90
C SER A 66 13.21 -3.96 -2.41
N LEU A 67 12.22 -4.78 -2.02
CA LEU A 67 11.82 -4.91 -0.62
C LEU A 67 12.96 -5.44 0.26
N ARG A 68 13.72 -6.42 -0.24
CA ARG A 68 14.88 -7.01 0.45
C ARG A 68 16.07 -6.06 0.56
N SER A 69 16.33 -5.22 -0.45
CA SER A 69 17.40 -4.22 -0.39
C SER A 69 17.14 -3.09 0.61
N GLY A 70 15.89 -2.95 1.06
CA GLY A 70 15.45 -1.80 1.84
C GLY A 70 15.42 -0.53 0.99
N GLY A 71 15.20 0.62 1.63
CA GLY A 71 15.17 1.90 0.91
C GLY A 71 13.91 2.09 0.05
N CYS A 72 12.86 1.28 0.25
CA CYS A 72 11.62 1.39 -0.49
C CYS A 72 10.40 1.30 0.44
N ALA A 73 9.28 1.84 -0.01
CA ALA A 73 7.99 1.70 0.63
C ALA A 73 7.08 0.82 -0.24
N ALA A 74 6.13 0.12 0.39
CA ALA A 74 5.11 -0.65 -0.29
C ALA A 74 3.72 -0.05 -0.02
N VAL A 75 2.90 0.05 -1.07
CA VAL A 75 1.45 0.27 -0.93
C VAL A 75 0.81 -1.10 -0.70
N ILE A 76 0.03 -1.22 0.37
CA ILE A 76 -0.55 -2.49 0.81
C ILE A 76 -2.07 -2.35 0.88
N THR A 77 -2.79 -3.33 0.35
CA THR A 77 -4.23 -3.49 0.52
C THR A 77 -4.54 -4.95 0.79
N GLY A 78 -5.78 -5.26 1.17
CA GLY A 78 -6.20 -6.61 1.50
C GLY A 78 -7.67 -6.86 1.22
N GLN A 79 -8.00 -8.12 0.98
CA GLN A 79 -9.36 -8.63 0.81
C GLN A 79 -9.38 -10.12 1.17
N GLN A 80 -10.51 -10.60 1.70
CA GLN A 80 -10.72 -12.04 1.88
C GLN A 80 -10.79 -12.74 0.52
N LEU A 81 -10.30 -13.98 0.45
CA LEU A 81 -10.44 -14.82 -0.74
C LEU A 81 -11.93 -15.12 -0.98
N GLY A 82 -12.45 -14.67 -2.12
CA GLY A 82 -13.81 -14.97 -2.57
C GLY A 82 -13.80 -15.94 -3.74
N PHE A 83 -14.88 -16.73 -3.88
CA PHE A 83 -15.10 -17.57 -5.06
C PHE A 83 -14.96 -16.72 -6.34
N LEU A 84 -14.19 -17.20 -7.31
CA LEU A 84 -13.89 -16.50 -8.57
C LEU A 84 -13.31 -15.08 -8.40
N GLY A 85 -12.52 -14.84 -7.34
CA GLY A 85 -11.91 -13.53 -7.06
C GLY A 85 -12.78 -12.60 -6.21
N GLY A 86 -13.98 -13.04 -5.83
CA GLY A 86 -14.87 -12.32 -4.95
C GLY A 86 -15.52 -11.10 -5.61
N PRO A 87 -15.90 -10.08 -4.82
CA PRO A 87 -16.56 -8.89 -5.34
C PRO A 87 -15.67 -8.11 -6.31
N LEU A 88 -16.28 -7.37 -7.23
CA LEU A 88 -15.55 -6.48 -8.17
C LEU A 88 -14.61 -5.49 -7.45
N LEU A 89 -14.95 -5.12 -6.21
CA LEU A 89 -14.10 -4.29 -5.36
C LEU A 89 -12.68 -4.87 -5.15
N THR A 90 -12.50 -6.19 -5.21
CA THR A 90 -11.17 -6.83 -5.19
C THR A 90 -10.29 -6.31 -6.33
N LEU A 91 -10.82 -6.29 -7.55
CA LEU A 91 -10.10 -5.79 -8.72
C LEU A 91 -9.83 -4.29 -8.61
N TYR A 92 -10.81 -3.50 -8.15
CA TYR A 92 -10.60 -2.07 -7.91
C TYR A 92 -9.52 -1.78 -6.88
N LYS A 93 -9.45 -2.55 -5.79
CA LYS A 93 -8.39 -2.44 -4.80
C LYS A 93 -7.02 -2.77 -5.39
N ILE A 94 -6.90 -3.83 -6.19
CA ILE A 94 -5.65 -4.21 -6.87
C ILE A 94 -5.18 -3.07 -7.78
N VAL A 95 -6.06 -2.56 -8.65
CA VAL A 95 -5.72 -1.47 -9.58
C VAL A 95 -5.35 -0.20 -8.81
N SER A 96 -6.10 0.16 -7.77
CA SER A 96 -5.82 1.34 -6.94
C SER A 96 -4.46 1.22 -6.24
N CYS A 97 -4.12 0.04 -5.72
CA CYS A 97 -2.84 -0.24 -5.09
C CYS A 97 -1.67 -0.05 -6.06
N ILE A 98 -1.79 -0.63 -7.28
CA ILE A 98 -0.76 -0.52 -8.32
C ILE A 98 -0.59 0.94 -8.78
N GLN A 99 -1.70 1.62 -9.06
CA GLN A 99 -1.67 3.01 -9.52
C GLN A 99 -1.08 3.94 -8.45
N THR A 100 -1.49 3.78 -7.18
CA THR A 100 -0.94 4.57 -6.08
C THR A 100 0.56 4.33 -5.92
N ALA A 101 1.01 3.07 -5.94
CA ALA A 101 2.44 2.75 -5.85
C ALA A 101 3.24 3.39 -6.98
N ARG A 102 2.72 3.36 -8.20
CA ARG A 102 3.37 3.98 -9.36
C ARG A 102 3.44 5.49 -9.23
N THR A 103 2.33 6.16 -8.94
CA THR A 103 2.28 7.62 -8.78
C THR A 103 3.25 8.08 -7.70
N LEU A 104 3.23 7.44 -6.54
CA LEU A 104 4.15 7.80 -5.46
C LEU A 104 5.62 7.55 -5.81
N SER A 105 5.91 6.50 -6.59
CA SER A 105 7.28 6.22 -7.05
C SER A 105 7.79 7.22 -8.10
N GLU A 106 6.89 7.88 -8.82
CA GLU A 106 7.23 8.92 -9.81
C GLU A 106 7.42 10.30 -9.16
N GLU A 107 6.82 10.52 -7.97
CA GLU A 107 6.83 11.79 -7.22
C GLU A 107 7.89 11.87 -6.10
N SER A 108 8.53 10.75 -5.75
CA SER A 108 9.50 10.61 -4.65
C SER A 108 10.93 10.42 -5.14
#